data_AF-S9PQK6-F1
#
_entry.id   AF-S9PQK6-F1
#
_cell.length_a   1.000
_cell.length_b   1.000
_cell.length_c   1.000
_cell.angle_alpha   90.00
_cell.angle_beta   90.00
_cell.angle_gamma   90.00
#
_symmetry.space_group_name_H-M   'P 1'
#
loop_
_entity.id
_entity.type
_entity.pdbx_description
1 polymer ?
#
loop_
_entity_poly.entity_id
_entity_poly.type
_entity_poly.pdbx_seq_one_letter_code
_entity_poly.pdbx_strand_id
1 'polypeptide(L)'
;MALGFCTWTATGCDPLPLEHEPQEVDVGSVQAGVSSASGTIGGKAVWAHFSNPPAFAGRDYTIITELRRLIDSTPAGATIKGTIHSISIDGVADSLLAAQNRGVVVHVVLDGKNATSTDPSVATIKKLTHHRFCTNTSGGGGCIGTSAAGNMHTKMFTFSQTTDPNGAARSNVVWFGSSNLTYASGPDAFNNTLTVYDEPTLFTGLNANFSDMWNRKHYADNDYYDSGSGRGYYQATGADAYASPEGLNQTDTIVTRLNDVTPDANCRLRIGMAFVTTGRPELLAQVKRYKAGGCAVWMVVGTDEAGGISMSQPVYNELLDAGVAIRRKDKVHDKFFLVYGKYGTSYAYRIYTGSQNWSQDALNENEELFIKMAPETGTVHPLYDGYYNHFNDAYNNGVACTRANYPCR
;
A
#
# COMPACT_ATOMS: atom_id res chain seq x y z
N MET A 1 -50.19 -26.39 -47.56
CA MET A 1 -50.08 -25.85 -46.19
C MET A 1 -48.60 -25.74 -45.86
N ALA A 2 -48.14 -24.54 -45.55
CA ALA A 2 -46.72 -24.20 -45.42
C ALA A 2 -46.08 -24.90 -44.21
N LEU A 3 -44.99 -25.62 -44.46
CA LEU A 3 -44.07 -26.14 -43.45
C LEU A 3 -43.04 -25.03 -43.16
N GLY A 4 -43.19 -24.38 -42.01
CA GLY A 4 -42.23 -23.39 -41.50
C GLY A 4 -41.05 -24.09 -40.84
N PHE A 5 -39.85 -23.86 -41.38
CA PHE A 5 -38.59 -24.11 -40.69
C PHE A 5 -38.41 -23.10 -39.56
N CYS A 6 -38.14 -23.59 -38.34
CA CYS A 6 -37.67 -22.75 -37.24
C CYS A 6 -36.32 -23.30 -36.76
N THR A 7 -35.25 -22.65 -37.19
CA THR A 7 -33.87 -22.89 -36.74
C THR A 7 -33.68 -22.25 -35.37
N TRP A 8 -33.47 -23.05 -34.33
CA TRP A 8 -33.03 -22.58 -33.02
C TRP A 8 -31.50 -22.46 -33.03
N THR A 9 -30.99 -21.23 -33.07
CA THR A 9 -29.61 -20.93 -32.69
C THR A 9 -29.57 -20.82 -31.17
N ALA A 10 -28.99 -21.83 -30.51
CA ALA A 10 -28.66 -21.77 -29.09
C ALA A 10 -27.41 -20.90 -28.91
N THR A 11 -27.61 -19.60 -28.65
CA THR A 11 -26.58 -18.79 -27.97
C THR A 11 -26.74 -19.03 -26.48
N GLY A 12 -25.86 -19.85 -25.92
CA GLY A 12 -25.74 -20.03 -24.48
C GLY A 12 -25.37 -18.69 -23.84
N CYS A 13 -26.21 -18.20 -22.93
CA CYS A 13 -25.78 -17.22 -21.95
C CYS A 13 -24.87 -17.95 -20.97
N ASP A 14 -23.57 -17.63 -20.99
CA ASP A 14 -22.72 -17.91 -19.84
C ASP A 14 -23.29 -17.17 -18.62
N PRO A 15 -23.37 -17.81 -17.44
CA PRO A 15 -23.82 -17.13 -16.24
C PRO A 15 -22.79 -16.07 -15.85
N LEU A 16 -23.27 -14.84 -15.64
CA LEU A 16 -22.53 -13.76 -15.01
C LEU A 16 -21.94 -14.27 -13.67
N PRO A 17 -20.68 -13.95 -13.33
CA PRO A 17 -20.18 -14.24 -11.99
C PRO A 17 -21.02 -13.44 -10.99
N LEU A 18 -21.71 -14.16 -10.11
CA LEU A 18 -22.51 -13.63 -9.00
C LEU A 18 -21.56 -12.98 -7.97
N GLU A 19 -21.45 -11.66 -7.98
CA GLU A 19 -21.08 -10.94 -6.76
C GLU A 19 -22.24 -11.08 -5.75
N HIS A 20 -21.94 -11.57 -4.55
CA HIS A 20 -22.92 -11.96 -3.53
C HIS A 20 -23.90 -10.84 -3.12
N GLU A 21 -25.12 -11.26 -2.81
CA GLU A 21 -26.24 -10.46 -2.31
C GLU A 21 -25.90 -9.61 -1.05
N PRO A 22 -26.54 -8.45 -0.82
CA PRO A 22 -26.10 -7.42 0.13
C PRO A 22 -26.29 -7.72 1.63
N GLN A 23 -26.61 -8.95 2.03
CA GLN A 23 -26.90 -9.27 3.44
C GLN A 23 -26.19 -10.51 4.00
N GLU A 24 -25.38 -11.21 3.21
CA GLU A 24 -24.45 -12.17 3.77
C GLU A 24 -23.16 -11.45 4.17
N VAL A 25 -22.60 -11.83 5.32
CA VAL A 25 -21.20 -11.53 5.61
C VAL A 25 -20.46 -12.04 4.38
N ASP A 26 -19.82 -11.14 3.61
CA ASP A 26 -19.02 -11.48 2.44
C ASP A 26 -17.75 -12.21 2.90
N VAL A 27 -17.94 -13.37 3.53
CA VAL A 27 -16.98 -14.43 3.72
C VAL A 27 -17.01 -15.23 2.42
N GLY A 28 -16.48 -14.63 1.35
CA GLY A 28 -16.17 -15.36 0.14
C GLY A 28 -15.42 -16.66 0.47
N SER A 29 -15.60 -17.69 -0.35
CA SER A 29 -14.90 -18.96 -0.18
C SER A 29 -13.40 -18.75 0.05
N VAL A 30 -12.81 -19.49 0.99
CA VAL A 30 -11.35 -19.50 1.20
C VAL A 30 -10.68 -19.88 -0.12
N GLN A 31 -10.16 -18.89 -0.84
CA GLN A 31 -9.39 -19.08 -2.07
C GLN A 31 -7.92 -19.29 -1.71
N ALA A 32 -7.18 -19.97 -2.60
CA ALA A 32 -5.73 -20.02 -2.50
C ALA A 32 -5.16 -18.59 -2.47
N GLY A 33 -4.17 -18.34 -1.61
CA GLY A 33 -3.59 -17.01 -1.45
C GLY A 33 -3.10 -16.45 -2.78
N VAL A 34 -3.54 -15.23 -3.10
CA VAL A 34 -3.11 -14.51 -4.30
C VAL A 34 -1.71 -13.95 -4.07
N SER A 35 -0.77 -14.27 -4.95
CA SER A 35 0.60 -13.74 -4.90
C SER A 35 0.78 -12.50 -5.76
N SER A 36 0.03 -12.41 -6.87
CA SER A 36 0.09 -11.27 -7.78
C SER A 36 -1.21 -11.07 -8.54
N ALA A 37 -1.40 -9.84 -9.02
CA ALA A 37 -2.42 -9.47 -9.98
C ALA A 37 -1.85 -8.44 -10.96
N SER A 38 -2.36 -8.38 -12.18
CA SER A 38 -1.91 -7.39 -13.16
C SER A 38 -3.07 -6.85 -13.98
N GLY A 39 -2.94 -5.61 -14.43
CA GLY A 39 -3.97 -4.92 -15.16
C GLY A 39 -3.45 -3.64 -15.81
N THR A 40 -4.37 -2.88 -16.40
CA THR A 40 -4.09 -1.56 -16.96
C THR A 40 -4.88 -0.51 -16.19
N ILE A 41 -4.18 0.47 -15.60
CA ILE A 41 -4.77 1.57 -14.82
C ILE A 41 -4.35 2.89 -15.45
N GLY A 42 -5.32 3.72 -15.83
CA GLY A 42 -5.00 5.00 -16.49
C GLY A 42 -4.17 4.85 -17.76
N GLY A 43 -4.30 3.73 -18.46
CA GLY A 43 -3.49 3.38 -19.64
C GLY A 43 -2.08 2.88 -19.34
N LYS A 44 -1.73 2.63 -18.06
CA LYS A 44 -0.43 2.10 -17.64
C LYS A 44 -0.53 0.65 -17.25
N ALA A 45 0.46 -0.15 -17.65
CA ALA A 45 0.60 -1.50 -17.12
C ALA A 45 0.94 -1.42 -15.63
N VAL A 46 0.23 -2.20 -14.82
CA VAL A 46 0.39 -2.22 -13.37
C VAL A 46 0.39 -3.67 -12.88
N TRP A 47 1.28 -3.95 -11.93
CA TRP A 47 1.35 -5.23 -11.24
C TRP A 47 1.26 -5.02 -9.73
N ALA A 48 0.33 -5.72 -9.10
CA ALA A 48 0.27 -5.89 -7.65
C ALA A 48 0.99 -7.17 -7.25
N HIS A 49 1.75 -7.11 -6.17
CA HIS A 49 2.36 -8.28 -5.53
C HIS A 49 2.03 -8.27 -4.05
N PHE A 50 1.71 -9.43 -3.53
CA PHE A 50 1.28 -9.65 -2.15
C PHE A 50 2.22 -10.64 -1.48
N SER A 51 2.51 -10.43 -0.20
CA SER A 51 3.04 -11.50 0.64
C SER A 51 1.91 -12.02 1.52
N ASN A 52 1.73 -13.33 1.54
CA ASN A 52 0.71 -14.03 2.31
C ASN A 52 1.33 -15.25 3.01
N PRO A 53 2.00 -15.07 4.16
CA PRO A 53 2.77 -16.14 4.78
C PRO A 53 1.97 -17.42 5.05
N PRO A 54 0.72 -17.37 5.56
CA PRO A 54 -0.08 -18.59 5.74
C PRO A 54 -0.31 -19.42 4.47
N ALA A 55 -0.44 -18.78 3.30
CA ALA A 55 -0.57 -19.48 2.03
C ALA A 55 0.75 -20.11 1.53
N PHE A 56 1.90 -19.70 2.09
CA PHE A 56 3.24 -20.11 1.68
C PHE A 56 4.07 -20.67 2.84
N ALA A 57 3.49 -21.60 3.61
CA ALA A 57 4.19 -22.34 4.68
C ALA A 57 4.84 -21.45 5.77
N GLY A 58 4.24 -20.28 6.04
CA GLY A 58 4.65 -19.36 7.09
C GLY A 58 5.64 -18.27 6.65
N ARG A 59 6.10 -18.27 5.39
CA ARG A 59 6.98 -17.22 4.85
C ARG A 59 6.79 -17.05 3.33
N ASP A 60 6.50 -15.83 2.90
CA ASP A 60 6.26 -15.51 1.50
C ASP A 60 7.21 -14.43 0.95
N TYR A 61 8.13 -14.84 0.07
CA TYR A 61 9.09 -13.94 -0.57
C TYR A 61 8.58 -13.25 -1.83
N THR A 62 7.31 -13.36 -2.20
CA THR A 62 6.78 -12.84 -3.48
C THR A 62 7.19 -11.38 -3.74
N ILE A 63 6.92 -10.48 -2.78
CA ILE A 63 7.28 -9.06 -2.90
C ILE A 63 8.80 -8.84 -2.99
N ILE A 64 9.57 -9.58 -2.19
CA ILE A 64 11.04 -9.46 -2.14
C ILE A 64 11.66 -9.95 -3.45
N THR A 65 11.14 -11.05 -3.98
CA THR A 65 11.55 -11.61 -5.27
C THR A 65 11.25 -10.63 -6.40
N GLU A 66 10.08 -9.99 -6.39
CA GLU A 66 9.77 -8.98 -7.41
C GLU A 66 10.68 -7.76 -7.34
N LEU A 67 10.91 -7.21 -6.14
CA LEU A 67 11.81 -6.06 -6.00
C LEU A 67 13.24 -6.41 -6.50
N ARG A 68 13.74 -7.59 -6.15
CA ARG A 68 15.04 -8.07 -6.65
C ARG A 68 15.03 -8.23 -8.16
N ARG A 69 13.96 -8.78 -8.75
CA ARG A 69 13.81 -8.90 -10.21
C ARG A 69 13.91 -7.53 -10.89
N LEU A 70 13.24 -6.50 -10.37
CA LEU A 70 13.32 -5.13 -10.89
C LEU A 70 14.75 -4.56 -10.82
N ILE A 71 15.44 -4.76 -9.69
CA ILE A 71 16.84 -4.32 -9.49
C ILE A 71 17.80 -5.07 -10.43
N ASP A 72 17.70 -6.38 -10.49
CA ASP A 72 18.58 -7.25 -11.26
C ASP A 72 18.39 -7.03 -12.77
N SER A 73 17.17 -6.71 -13.20
CA SER A 73 16.83 -6.43 -14.61
C SER A 73 17.12 -4.99 -15.04
N THR A 74 17.59 -4.13 -14.12
CA THR A 74 18.00 -2.76 -14.47
C THR A 74 19.33 -2.78 -15.24
N PRO A 75 19.38 -2.25 -16.49
CA PRO A 75 20.57 -2.31 -17.33
C PRO A 75 21.64 -1.30 -16.91
N ALA A 76 22.90 -1.55 -17.30
CA ALA A 76 24.00 -0.61 -17.08
C ALA A 76 23.68 0.78 -17.68
N GLY A 77 24.10 1.85 -17.00
CA GLY A 77 23.78 3.23 -17.38
C GLY A 77 22.40 3.73 -16.94
N ALA A 78 21.48 2.83 -16.56
CA ALA A 78 20.22 3.22 -15.92
C ALA A 78 20.42 3.60 -14.45
N THR A 79 19.42 4.25 -13.87
CA THR A 79 19.37 4.71 -12.47
C THR A 79 18.29 3.99 -11.67
N ILE A 80 18.63 3.65 -10.42
CA ILE A 80 17.71 3.21 -9.35
C ILE A 80 17.74 4.25 -8.22
N LYS A 81 16.58 4.65 -7.72
CA LYS A 81 16.47 5.42 -6.46
C LYS A 81 15.54 4.69 -5.49
N GLY A 82 15.99 4.43 -4.26
CA GLY A 82 15.24 3.63 -3.30
C GLY A 82 15.15 4.25 -1.90
N THR A 83 13.96 4.26 -1.33
CA THR A 83 13.72 4.61 0.08
C THR A 83 13.41 3.33 0.85
N ILE A 84 14.16 3.11 1.93
CA ILE A 84 14.08 1.87 2.72
C ILE A 84 13.93 2.22 4.20
N HIS A 85 12.75 1.99 4.77
CA HIS A 85 12.55 2.20 6.20
C HIS A 85 13.46 1.30 7.06
N SER A 86 13.54 0.01 6.76
CA SER A 86 14.46 -0.90 7.44
C SER A 86 14.86 -2.06 6.54
N ILE A 87 16.06 -2.60 6.78
CA ILE A 87 16.63 -3.70 5.99
C ILE A 87 17.34 -4.73 6.88
N SER A 88 17.03 -5.99 6.63
CA SER A 88 17.79 -7.16 7.11
C SER A 88 17.84 -8.30 6.09
N ILE A 89 17.23 -8.12 4.90
CA ILE A 89 17.24 -9.10 3.83
C ILE A 89 18.48 -8.88 2.97
N ASP A 90 19.50 -9.70 3.20
CA ASP A 90 20.78 -9.67 2.49
C ASP A 90 20.61 -9.66 0.97
N GLY A 91 19.71 -10.50 0.44
CA GLY A 91 19.48 -10.62 -1.00
C GLY A 91 19.05 -9.32 -1.69
N VAL A 92 18.39 -8.39 -0.98
CA VAL A 92 18.05 -7.08 -1.57
C VAL A 92 19.27 -6.16 -1.57
N ALA A 93 20.03 -6.12 -0.47
CA ALA A 93 21.27 -5.34 -0.39
C ALA A 93 22.31 -5.82 -1.42
N ASP A 94 22.44 -7.14 -1.59
CA ASP A 94 23.33 -7.76 -2.56
C ASP A 94 22.91 -7.45 -4.00
N SER A 95 21.61 -7.53 -4.32
CA SER A 95 21.09 -7.13 -5.65
C SER A 95 21.38 -5.66 -5.96
N LEU A 96 21.25 -4.75 -4.99
CA LEU A 96 21.60 -3.33 -5.18
C LEU A 96 23.10 -3.13 -5.43
N LEU A 97 23.96 -3.79 -4.66
CA LEU A 97 25.40 -3.73 -4.87
C LEU A 97 25.82 -4.35 -6.21
N ALA A 98 25.20 -5.46 -6.60
CA ALA A 98 25.40 -6.09 -7.90
C ALA A 98 24.97 -5.18 -9.06
N ALA A 99 23.86 -4.46 -8.91
CA ALA A 99 23.42 -3.45 -9.88
C ALA A 99 24.46 -2.34 -10.03
N GLN A 100 24.96 -1.79 -8.92
CA GLN A 100 26.04 -0.80 -8.96
C GLN A 100 27.28 -1.34 -9.68
N ASN A 101 27.73 -2.54 -9.33
CA ASN A 101 28.92 -3.16 -9.94
C ASN A 101 28.73 -3.45 -11.45
N ARG A 102 27.48 -3.65 -11.89
CA ARG A 102 27.11 -3.78 -13.31
C ARG A 102 27.10 -2.45 -14.06
N GLY A 103 27.22 -1.31 -13.36
CA GLY A 103 27.22 0.03 -13.94
C GLY A 103 25.87 0.76 -13.85
N VAL A 104 24.97 0.31 -12.98
CA VAL A 104 23.73 1.04 -12.64
C VAL A 104 24.05 2.15 -11.64
N VAL A 105 23.46 3.34 -11.79
CA VAL A 105 23.55 4.41 -10.79
C VAL A 105 22.53 4.14 -9.69
N VAL A 106 22.98 3.70 -8.52
CA VAL A 106 22.11 3.32 -7.41
C VAL A 106 22.17 4.35 -6.28
N HIS A 107 21.05 5.02 -6.01
CA HIS A 107 20.88 5.90 -4.85
C HIS A 107 19.92 5.28 -3.83
N VAL A 108 20.31 5.23 -2.56
CA VAL A 108 19.40 4.79 -1.49
C VAL A 108 19.38 5.74 -0.30
N VAL A 109 18.19 5.96 0.25
CA VAL A 109 17.96 6.65 1.51
C VAL A 109 17.31 5.69 2.49
N LEU A 110 17.82 5.63 3.71
CA LEU A 110 17.32 4.76 4.77
C LEU A 110 16.96 5.56 6.02
N ASP A 111 16.03 5.04 6.81
CA ASP A 111 15.75 5.60 8.14
C ASP A 111 17.02 5.65 8.97
N GLY A 112 17.20 6.75 9.69
CA GLY A 112 18.39 7.01 10.49
C GLY A 112 18.72 5.93 11.51
N LYS A 113 17.70 5.24 12.03
CA LYS A 113 17.86 4.17 13.02
C LYS A 113 18.60 2.95 12.47
N ASN A 114 18.70 2.79 11.16
CA ASN A 114 19.51 1.72 10.55
C ASN A 114 21.02 2.03 10.59
N ALA A 115 21.44 3.29 10.79
CA ALA A 115 22.84 3.68 10.64
C ALA A 115 23.80 2.93 11.57
N THR A 116 23.33 2.62 12.79
CA THR A 116 24.09 1.92 13.84
C THR A 116 23.88 0.41 13.82
N SER A 117 23.02 -0.11 12.95
CA SER A 117 22.78 -1.55 12.82
C SER A 117 24.06 -2.29 12.40
N THR A 118 24.26 -3.46 13.00
CA THR A 118 25.34 -4.40 12.66
C THR A 118 24.87 -5.51 11.71
N ASP A 119 23.64 -5.42 11.20
CA ASP A 119 23.10 -6.38 10.24
C ASP A 119 23.95 -6.42 8.95
N PRO A 120 24.25 -7.62 8.39
CA PRO A 120 25.06 -7.74 7.18
C PRO A 120 24.51 -6.96 5.99
N SER A 121 23.19 -6.88 5.83
CA SER A 121 22.56 -6.11 4.75
C SER A 121 22.89 -4.62 4.84
N VAL A 122 22.94 -4.05 6.05
CA VAL A 122 23.34 -2.65 6.28
C VAL A 122 24.81 -2.44 5.96
N ALA A 123 25.67 -3.41 6.31
CA ALA A 123 27.09 -3.38 5.93
C ALA A 123 27.27 -3.43 4.39
N THR A 124 26.44 -4.18 3.68
CA THR A 124 26.41 -4.21 2.22
C THR A 124 25.90 -2.89 1.62
N ILE A 125 24.83 -2.30 2.16
CA ILE A 125 24.32 -0.98 1.74
C ILE A 125 25.40 0.10 1.86
N LYS A 126 26.22 0.08 2.92
CA LYS A 126 27.33 1.03 3.11
C LYS A 126 28.43 0.94 2.04
N LYS A 127 28.43 -0.12 1.21
CA LYS A 127 29.34 -0.26 0.04
C LYS A 127 28.80 0.43 -1.21
N LEU A 128 27.54 0.86 -1.23
CA LEU A 128 27.00 1.64 -2.34
C LEU A 128 27.66 3.03 -2.38
N THR A 129 27.99 3.52 -3.56
CA THR A 129 28.58 4.84 -3.80
C THR A 129 27.62 5.95 -3.35
N HIS A 130 26.31 5.75 -3.52
CA HIS A 130 25.30 6.72 -3.14
C HIS A 130 24.30 6.13 -2.14
N HIS A 131 24.69 6.08 -0.87
CA HIS A 131 23.78 5.78 0.25
C HIS A 131 23.70 6.94 1.24
N ARG A 132 22.55 7.11 1.87
CA ARG A 132 22.34 8.02 2.99
C ARG A 132 21.47 7.37 4.06
N PHE A 133 21.86 7.56 5.31
CA PHE A 133 20.97 7.37 6.45
C PHE A 133 20.43 8.74 6.85
N CYS A 134 19.12 8.82 7.02
CA CYS A 134 18.43 10.02 7.47
C CYS A 134 18.94 10.45 8.86
N THR A 135 18.84 11.74 9.12
CA THR A 135 19.14 12.31 10.44
C THR A 135 18.37 13.61 10.55
N ASN A 136 17.81 13.90 11.71
CA ASN A 136 17.32 15.24 12.04
C ASN A 136 17.96 15.77 13.32
N THR A 137 17.84 17.07 13.57
CA THR A 137 18.44 17.75 14.73
C THR A 137 17.88 17.30 16.08
N SER A 138 16.71 16.67 16.07
CA SER A 138 16.02 16.18 17.27
C SER A 138 16.35 14.71 17.58
N GLY A 139 17.24 14.08 16.80
CA GLY A 139 17.66 12.70 16.97
C GLY A 139 16.70 11.64 16.40
N GLY A 140 15.67 12.05 15.65
CA GLY A 140 14.75 11.15 14.96
C GLY A 140 15.35 10.50 13.70
N GLY A 141 14.63 9.51 13.17
CA GLY A 141 15.00 8.72 12.00
C GLY A 141 14.59 9.33 10.66
N GLY A 142 13.84 10.44 10.67
CA GLY A 142 13.36 11.13 9.47
C GLY A 142 14.42 11.92 8.69
N CYS A 143 14.20 12.04 7.39
CA CYS A 143 15.01 12.83 6.45
C CYS A 143 14.48 14.26 6.26
N ILE A 144 13.16 14.39 6.12
CA ILE A 144 12.39 15.63 5.96
C ILE A 144 11.79 16.03 7.31
N GLY A 145 11.22 15.06 8.03
CA GLY A 145 10.61 15.19 9.34
C GLY A 145 11.61 15.62 10.40
N THR A 146 11.24 16.61 11.21
CA THR A 146 12.13 17.22 12.22
C THR A 146 11.91 16.69 13.64
N SER A 147 10.93 15.80 13.82
CA SER A 147 10.55 15.27 15.12
C SER A 147 11.48 14.17 15.63
N ALA A 148 11.64 14.09 16.96
CA ALA A 148 12.39 13.01 17.59
C ALA A 148 11.72 11.64 17.40
N ALA A 149 10.39 11.62 17.27
CA ALA A 149 9.60 10.40 17.01
C ALA A 149 9.57 10.01 15.52
N GLY A 150 9.81 10.98 14.63
CA GLY A 150 9.67 10.84 13.18
C GLY A 150 10.65 9.83 12.57
N ASN A 151 10.17 9.10 11.57
CA ASN A 151 10.89 8.04 10.86
C ASN A 151 10.74 8.22 9.36
N MET A 152 11.81 7.90 8.60
CA MET A 152 11.69 7.70 7.16
C MET A 152 11.04 6.35 6.93
N HIS A 153 9.72 6.39 6.78
CA HIS A 153 8.86 5.21 6.72
C HIS A 153 8.32 4.95 5.32
N THR A 154 8.77 5.68 4.30
CA THR A 154 8.47 5.39 2.88
C THR A 154 9.22 4.15 2.38
N LYS A 155 8.50 3.21 1.75
CA LYS A 155 9.09 2.05 1.05
C LYS A 155 8.76 2.16 -0.44
N MET A 156 9.72 2.65 -1.21
CA MET A 156 9.53 3.03 -2.60
C MET A 156 10.83 2.89 -3.39
N PHE A 157 10.73 2.45 -4.63
CA PHE A 157 11.84 2.44 -5.58
C PHE A 157 11.38 3.03 -6.92
N THR A 158 12.27 3.78 -7.57
CA THR A 158 12.11 4.17 -8.97
C THR A 158 13.23 3.58 -9.81
N PHE A 159 12.88 3.14 -11.02
CA PHE A 159 13.79 2.58 -11.99
C PHE A 159 13.61 3.35 -13.30
N SER A 160 14.67 4.03 -13.75
CA SER A 160 14.61 4.72 -15.05
C SER A 160 14.34 3.75 -16.20
N GLN A 161 14.89 2.54 -16.12
CA GLN A 161 14.63 1.41 -17.00
C GLN A 161 14.72 0.09 -16.24
N THR A 162 13.86 -0.88 -16.55
CA THR A 162 13.92 -2.28 -16.08
C THR A 162 13.00 -3.10 -16.99
N THR A 163 12.65 -4.33 -16.61
CA THR A 163 11.62 -5.12 -17.32
C THR A 163 10.38 -5.33 -16.47
N ASP A 164 9.24 -5.54 -17.11
CA ASP A 164 8.06 -6.11 -16.44
C ASP A 164 8.22 -7.63 -16.25
N PRO A 165 7.29 -8.32 -15.55
CA PRO A 165 7.37 -9.76 -15.32
C PRO A 165 7.28 -10.62 -16.59
N ASN A 166 6.85 -10.04 -17.73
CA ASN A 166 6.86 -10.70 -19.03
C ASN A 166 8.20 -10.50 -19.78
N GLY A 167 9.17 -9.82 -19.16
CA GLY A 167 10.48 -9.53 -19.75
C GLY A 167 10.48 -8.36 -20.74
N ALA A 168 9.36 -7.63 -20.89
CA ALA A 168 9.33 -6.46 -21.76
C ALA A 168 10.08 -5.31 -21.11
N ALA A 169 10.93 -4.61 -21.89
CA ALA A 169 11.63 -3.42 -21.41
C ALA A 169 10.64 -2.29 -21.12
N ARG A 170 10.80 -1.64 -19.97
CA ARG A 170 9.95 -0.57 -19.46
C ARG A 170 10.81 0.59 -19.00
N SER A 171 10.22 1.78 -19.04
CA SER A 171 10.84 3.02 -18.57
C SER A 171 10.02 3.64 -17.44
N ASN A 172 10.59 4.57 -16.69
CA ASN A 172 9.87 5.38 -15.69
C ASN A 172 9.02 4.50 -14.75
N VAL A 173 9.65 3.46 -14.22
CA VAL A 173 8.98 2.44 -13.42
C VAL A 173 9.04 2.86 -11.96
N VAL A 174 7.92 2.75 -11.27
CA VAL A 174 7.83 3.03 -9.83
C VAL A 174 7.27 1.81 -9.11
N TRP A 175 7.87 1.47 -7.98
CA TRP A 175 7.47 0.40 -7.08
C TRP A 175 7.25 1.00 -5.70
N PHE A 176 6.16 0.66 -5.03
CA PHE A 176 5.86 1.17 -3.69
C PHE A 176 4.91 0.22 -2.94
N GLY A 177 4.85 0.35 -1.61
CA GLY A 177 3.84 -0.34 -0.81
C GLY A 177 4.16 -0.39 0.68
N SER A 178 3.67 -1.43 1.35
CA SER A 178 3.72 -1.55 2.81
C SER A 178 4.95 -2.28 3.35
N SER A 179 5.60 -3.10 2.52
CA SER A 179 6.66 -4.03 2.95
C SER A 179 7.93 -3.30 3.35
N ASN A 180 8.41 -3.51 4.58
CA ASN A 180 9.82 -3.27 4.89
C ASN A 180 10.69 -4.36 4.23
N LEU A 181 12.00 -4.17 4.25
CA LEU A 181 12.98 -5.13 3.71
C LEU A 181 13.65 -5.95 4.82
N THR A 182 12.89 -6.30 5.86
CA THR A 182 13.32 -7.17 6.96
C THR A 182 12.57 -8.48 6.92
N TYR A 183 13.19 -9.59 7.33
CA TYR A 183 12.51 -10.90 7.33
C TYR A 183 11.19 -10.88 8.11
N ALA A 184 11.20 -10.28 9.30
CA ALA A 184 10.06 -10.29 10.22
C ALA A 184 8.81 -9.54 9.73
N SER A 185 8.96 -8.56 8.83
CA SER A 185 7.83 -7.74 8.37
C SER A 185 7.68 -7.65 6.86
N GLY A 186 8.63 -8.16 6.09
CA GLY A 186 8.47 -8.39 4.66
C GLY A 186 7.83 -9.76 4.43
N PRO A 187 8.64 -10.84 4.37
CA PRO A 187 8.13 -12.16 4.02
C PRO A 187 7.39 -12.89 5.14
N ASP A 188 7.53 -12.49 6.41
CA ASP A 188 6.80 -13.11 7.54
C ASP A 188 5.46 -12.42 7.87
N ALA A 189 5.02 -11.47 7.03
CA ALA A 189 3.79 -10.69 7.25
C ALA A 189 2.97 -10.47 5.97
N PHE A 190 1.67 -10.20 6.13
CA PHE A 190 0.83 -9.77 5.03
C PHE A 190 1.24 -8.36 4.60
N ASN A 191 1.60 -8.21 3.32
CA ASN A 191 1.92 -6.93 2.71
C ASN A 191 1.39 -6.88 1.29
N ASN A 192 1.37 -5.67 0.74
CA ASN A 192 1.06 -5.41 -0.65
C ASN A 192 2.04 -4.38 -1.22
N THR A 193 2.28 -4.51 -2.52
CA THR A 193 3.05 -3.55 -3.32
C THR A 193 2.45 -3.42 -4.70
N LEU A 194 2.66 -2.26 -5.32
CA LEU A 194 2.30 -1.98 -6.70
C LEU A 194 3.53 -1.55 -7.48
N THR A 195 3.63 -2.01 -8.72
CA THR A 195 4.57 -1.50 -9.72
C THR A 195 3.80 -0.87 -10.87
N VAL A 196 4.08 0.40 -11.15
CA VAL A 196 3.48 1.13 -12.28
C VAL A 196 4.57 1.37 -13.31
N TYR A 197 4.31 0.94 -14.54
CA TYR A 197 5.26 1.01 -15.64
C TYR A 197 4.94 2.16 -16.61
N ASP A 198 5.97 2.74 -17.23
CA ASP A 198 5.85 3.78 -18.27
C ASP A 198 5.04 5.01 -17.82
N GLU A 199 5.21 5.43 -16.56
CA GLU A 199 4.50 6.55 -15.93
C GLU A 199 5.46 7.70 -15.56
N PRO A 200 5.88 8.53 -16.53
CA PRO A 200 6.91 9.56 -16.34
C PRO A 200 6.51 10.63 -15.32
N THR A 201 5.22 10.96 -15.20
CA THR A 201 4.76 12.00 -14.27
C THR A 201 4.90 11.54 -12.82
N LEU A 202 4.44 10.32 -12.51
CA LEU A 202 4.58 9.74 -11.18
C LEU A 202 6.06 9.49 -10.84
N PHE A 203 6.83 8.96 -11.80
CA PHE A 203 8.27 8.76 -11.67
C PHE A 203 9.01 10.06 -11.33
N THR A 204 8.67 11.16 -12.01
CA THR A 204 9.27 12.48 -11.76
C THR A 204 8.90 13.01 -10.36
N GLY A 205 7.62 12.92 -9.98
CA GLY A 205 7.15 13.35 -8.66
C GLY A 205 7.79 12.58 -7.51
N LEU A 206 7.81 11.25 -7.59
CA LEU A 206 8.46 10.41 -6.57
C LEU A 206 9.98 10.62 -6.52
N ASN A 207 10.61 10.93 -7.65
CA ASN A 207 12.03 11.34 -7.67
C ASN A 207 12.27 12.72 -7.06
N ALA A 208 11.30 13.64 -7.13
CA ALA A 208 11.38 14.92 -6.41
C ALA A 208 11.28 14.69 -4.90
N ASN A 209 10.34 13.86 -4.44
CA ASN A 209 10.26 13.44 -3.04
C ASN A 209 11.54 12.77 -2.55
N PHE A 210 12.09 11.82 -3.33
CA PHE A 210 13.37 11.20 -3.04
C PHE A 210 14.49 12.25 -2.93
N SER A 211 14.50 13.25 -3.80
CA SER A 211 15.55 14.27 -3.80
C SER A 211 15.47 15.16 -2.56
N ASP A 212 14.26 15.49 -2.08
CA ASP A 212 14.08 16.20 -0.81
C ASP A 212 14.56 15.35 0.38
N MET A 213 14.23 14.06 0.41
CA MET A 213 14.74 13.13 1.43
C MET A 213 16.26 12.99 1.38
N TRP A 214 16.81 12.79 0.18
CA TRP A 214 18.26 12.68 -0.04
C TRP A 214 18.98 13.92 0.49
N ASN A 215 18.46 15.11 0.20
CA ASN A 215 19.02 16.38 0.64
C ASN A 215 18.72 16.71 2.11
N ARG A 216 17.93 15.87 2.81
CA ARG A 216 17.42 16.11 4.16
C ARG A 216 16.79 17.49 4.31
N LYS A 217 15.90 17.81 3.36
CA LYS A 217 15.26 19.12 3.30
C LYS A 217 14.11 19.19 4.30
N HIS A 218 14.26 20.06 5.29
CA HIS A 218 13.26 20.32 6.33
C HIS A 218 12.37 21.51 5.94
N TYR A 219 11.14 21.49 6.47
CA TYR A 219 10.13 22.52 6.21
C TYR A 219 9.57 23.04 7.54
N ALA A 220 9.07 24.27 7.53
CA ALA A 220 8.49 24.88 8.72
C ALA A 220 7.32 24.04 9.24
N ASP A 221 7.15 24.02 10.57
CA ASP A 221 6.04 23.34 11.27
C ASP A 221 5.90 21.84 10.96
N ASN A 222 6.99 21.21 10.50
CA ASN A 222 7.01 19.83 10.02
C ASN A 222 5.97 19.58 8.91
N ASP A 223 5.75 20.56 8.02
CA ASP A 223 4.73 20.51 6.98
C ASP A 223 5.35 20.31 5.58
N TYR A 224 5.50 19.05 5.19
CA TYR A 224 6.04 18.69 3.88
C TYR A 224 4.98 18.76 2.78
N TYR A 225 3.81 18.14 3.01
CA TYR A 225 2.73 18.10 2.05
C TYR A 225 2.18 19.51 1.78
N ASP A 226 2.23 19.94 0.52
CA ASP A 226 1.72 21.24 0.11
C ASP A 226 1.26 21.18 -1.34
N SER A 227 -0.03 20.90 -1.50
CA SER A 227 -0.68 20.83 -2.81
C SER A 227 -0.62 22.15 -3.59
N GLY A 228 -0.51 23.31 -2.91
CA GLY A 228 -0.45 24.61 -3.56
C GLY A 228 0.86 24.85 -4.32
N SER A 229 1.97 24.33 -3.79
CA SER A 229 3.27 24.33 -4.48
C SER A 229 3.54 23.06 -5.30
N GLY A 230 2.70 22.03 -5.18
CA GLY A 230 2.91 20.70 -5.77
C GLY A 230 3.94 19.85 -5.01
N ARG A 231 4.33 20.24 -3.80
CA ARG A 231 5.27 19.51 -2.96
C ARG A 231 4.56 18.38 -2.23
N GLY A 232 5.13 17.18 -2.27
CA GLY A 232 4.49 15.98 -1.71
C GLY A 232 3.16 15.62 -2.37
N TYR A 233 2.82 16.21 -3.51
CA TYR A 233 1.56 16.01 -4.21
C TYR A 233 1.82 15.79 -5.70
N TYR A 234 1.70 14.54 -6.15
CA TYR A 234 2.11 14.13 -7.50
C TYR A 234 0.94 13.44 -8.20
N GLN A 235 0.31 14.14 -9.13
CA GLN A 235 -0.83 13.61 -9.88
C GLN A 235 -0.39 13.03 -11.22
N ALA A 236 -0.75 11.79 -11.49
CA ALA A 236 -0.43 11.11 -12.73
C ALA A 236 -1.61 10.29 -13.23
N THR A 237 -1.53 9.81 -14.47
CA THR A 237 -2.63 9.07 -15.09
C THR A 237 -2.93 7.75 -14.39
N GLY A 238 -1.89 7.00 -14.00
CA GLY A 238 -2.06 5.72 -13.30
C GLY A 238 -2.31 5.85 -11.79
N ALA A 239 -1.77 6.87 -11.14
CA ALA A 239 -1.95 7.07 -9.70
C ALA A 239 -1.62 8.51 -9.25
N ASP A 240 -2.27 8.94 -8.17
CA ASP A 240 -1.91 10.13 -7.41
C ASP A 240 -1.11 9.72 -6.16
N ALA A 241 -0.03 10.43 -5.86
CA ALA A 241 0.80 10.22 -4.68
C ALA A 241 0.80 11.43 -3.74
N TYR A 242 0.72 11.14 -2.45
CA TYR A 242 0.68 12.07 -1.34
C TYR A 242 1.78 11.68 -0.36
N ALA A 243 2.75 12.56 -0.12
CA ALA A 243 3.88 12.30 0.77
C ALA A 243 3.77 13.19 2.02
N SER A 244 3.85 12.57 3.19
CA SER A 244 3.87 13.24 4.49
C SER A 244 5.33 13.56 4.91
N PRO A 245 5.58 14.31 6.00
CA PRO A 245 4.61 14.85 6.97
C PRO A 245 3.57 15.82 6.40
N GLU A 246 2.32 15.71 6.84
CA GLU A 246 1.30 16.74 6.67
C GLU A 246 1.35 17.73 7.85
N GLY A 247 1.02 19.01 7.66
CA GLY A 247 0.98 19.97 8.76
C GLY A 247 -0.18 19.73 9.74
N LEU A 248 -0.02 20.12 11.01
CA LEU A 248 -1.04 19.88 12.07
C LEU A 248 -2.43 20.50 11.80
N ASN A 249 -2.47 21.56 10.99
CA ASN A 249 -3.71 22.26 10.64
C ASN A 249 -4.23 21.89 9.24
N GLN A 250 -3.60 20.93 8.58
CA GLN A 250 -4.02 20.47 7.25
C GLN A 250 -5.10 19.40 7.36
N THR A 251 -5.95 19.33 6.34
CA THR A 251 -6.87 18.20 6.21
C THR A 251 -6.11 16.99 5.73
N ASP A 252 -6.14 15.95 6.57
CA ASP A 252 -5.64 14.61 6.29
C ASP A 252 -5.96 14.15 4.85
N THR A 253 -4.93 13.77 4.09
CA THR A 253 -5.10 13.37 2.70
C THR A 253 -5.93 12.09 2.53
N ILE A 254 -5.85 11.13 3.46
CA ILE A 254 -6.70 9.93 3.46
C ILE A 254 -8.15 10.33 3.74
N VAL A 255 -8.39 11.20 4.71
CA VAL A 255 -9.74 11.74 4.99
C VAL A 255 -10.32 12.38 3.74
N THR A 256 -9.52 13.19 3.04
CA THR A 256 -9.96 13.85 1.81
C THR A 256 -10.32 12.81 0.73
N ARG A 257 -9.54 11.73 0.59
CA ARG A 257 -9.80 10.67 -0.40
C ARG A 257 -10.98 9.77 -0.07
N LEU A 258 -11.25 9.52 1.21
CA LEU A 258 -12.49 8.87 1.63
C LEU A 258 -13.71 9.80 1.42
N ASN A 259 -13.51 11.10 1.50
CA ASN A 259 -14.59 12.07 1.24
C ASN A 259 -15.00 12.15 -0.24
N ASP A 260 -14.17 11.66 -1.18
CA ASP A 260 -14.48 11.61 -2.62
C ASP A 260 -15.68 10.69 -2.95
N VAL A 261 -16.09 9.83 -2.01
CA VAL A 261 -17.12 8.80 -2.21
C VAL A 261 -18.42 9.24 -1.54
N THR A 262 -19.53 9.03 -2.25
CA THR A 262 -20.88 9.11 -1.71
C THR A 262 -21.31 7.70 -1.29
N PRO A 263 -21.41 7.39 0.02
CA PRO A 263 -21.80 6.06 0.46
C PRO A 263 -23.29 5.80 0.21
N ASP A 264 -23.61 4.56 -0.17
CA ASP A 264 -24.96 4.02 -0.30
C ASP A 264 -24.96 2.51 -0.01
N ALA A 265 -26.08 1.82 -0.17
CA ALA A 265 -26.21 0.38 0.09
C ALA A 265 -25.33 -0.52 -0.81
N ASN A 266 -24.88 -0.02 -1.97
CA ASN A 266 -24.00 -0.75 -2.89
C ASN A 266 -22.52 -0.53 -2.57
N CYS A 267 -22.18 0.48 -1.77
CA CYS A 267 -20.81 0.75 -1.37
C CYS A 267 -20.20 -0.43 -0.59
N ARG A 268 -18.91 -0.69 -0.86
CA ARG A 268 -18.07 -1.66 -0.16
C ARG A 268 -16.72 -1.01 0.20
N LEU A 269 -16.38 -0.98 1.48
CA LEU A 269 -15.10 -0.49 2.00
C LEU A 269 -14.38 -1.62 2.76
N ARG A 270 -13.16 -1.97 2.32
CA ARG A 270 -12.32 -3.00 2.96
C ARG A 270 -10.98 -2.38 3.37
N ILE A 271 -10.59 -2.55 4.62
CA ILE A 271 -9.42 -1.87 5.21
C ILE A 271 -8.45 -2.90 5.78
N GLY A 272 -7.26 -3.03 5.19
CA GLY A 272 -6.16 -3.84 5.73
C GLY A 272 -5.12 -2.93 6.36
N MET A 273 -4.92 -3.06 7.68
CA MET A 273 -4.09 -2.12 8.43
C MET A 273 -3.23 -2.80 9.50
N ALA A 274 -1.95 -2.46 9.57
CA ALA A 274 -1.06 -3.03 10.59
C ALA A 274 -1.47 -2.58 11.99
N PHE A 275 -1.78 -1.29 12.18
CA PHE A 275 -2.31 -0.78 13.44
C PHE A 275 -3.09 0.53 13.28
N VAL A 276 -3.95 0.82 14.26
CA VAL A 276 -4.78 2.04 14.32
C VAL A 276 -4.74 2.64 15.72
N THR A 277 -4.56 3.96 15.82
CA THR A 277 -4.57 4.68 17.10
C THR A 277 -5.67 5.74 17.14
N THR A 278 -5.85 6.38 18.30
CA THR A 278 -6.75 7.52 18.48
C THR A 278 -6.30 8.79 17.75
N GLY A 279 -5.11 8.79 17.15
CA GLY A 279 -4.45 9.98 16.60
C GLY A 279 -5.06 10.56 15.33
N ARG A 280 -6.03 9.89 14.68
CA ARG A 280 -6.69 10.37 13.46
C ARG A 280 -8.22 10.32 13.59
N PRO A 281 -8.83 11.14 14.45
CA PRO A 281 -10.27 11.08 14.72
C PRO A 281 -11.15 11.37 13.48
N GLU A 282 -10.73 12.28 12.61
CA GLU A 282 -11.46 12.59 11.36
C GLU A 282 -11.46 11.40 10.38
N LEU A 283 -10.40 10.59 10.40
CA LEU A 283 -10.33 9.35 9.62
C LEU A 283 -11.38 8.34 10.11
N LEU A 284 -11.52 8.19 11.43
CA LEU A 284 -12.57 7.35 12.02
C LEU A 284 -13.97 7.91 11.74
N ALA A 285 -14.13 9.23 11.75
CA ALA A 285 -15.38 9.89 11.38
C ALA A 285 -15.78 9.56 9.93
N GLN A 286 -14.83 9.50 8.99
CA GLN A 286 -15.10 9.06 7.62
C GLN A 286 -15.54 7.59 7.56
N VAL A 287 -14.87 6.68 8.27
CA VAL A 287 -15.27 5.26 8.30
C VAL A 287 -16.70 5.10 8.85
N LYS A 288 -17.05 5.83 9.91
CA LYS A 288 -18.43 5.87 10.44
C LYS A 288 -19.41 6.46 9.45
N ARG A 289 -19.04 7.52 8.72
CA ARG A 289 -19.86 8.14 7.65
C ARG A 289 -20.21 7.12 6.58
N TYR A 290 -19.24 6.29 6.15
CA TYR A 290 -19.49 5.22 5.19
C TYR A 290 -20.54 4.25 5.70
N LYS A 291 -20.38 3.78 6.94
CA LYS A 291 -21.31 2.82 7.54
C LYS A 291 -22.71 3.42 7.75
N ALA A 292 -22.81 4.66 8.23
CA ALA A 292 -24.07 5.37 8.40
C ALA A 292 -24.78 5.66 7.06
N GLY A 293 -24.03 5.85 5.98
CA GLY A 293 -24.56 5.99 4.63
C GLY A 293 -24.95 4.67 3.96
N GLY A 294 -24.88 3.53 4.67
CA GLY A 294 -25.31 2.22 4.16
C GLY A 294 -24.19 1.38 3.54
N CYS A 295 -22.94 1.86 3.50
CA CYS A 295 -21.83 1.09 3.00
C CYS A 295 -21.56 -0.13 3.88
N ALA A 296 -21.22 -1.27 3.26
CA ALA A 296 -20.66 -2.38 4.00
C ALA A 296 -19.17 -2.13 4.25
N VAL A 297 -18.75 -2.23 5.51
CA VAL A 297 -17.38 -1.87 5.95
C VAL A 297 -16.76 -3.03 6.71
N TRP A 298 -15.59 -3.48 6.24
CA TRP A 298 -14.80 -4.53 6.85
C TRP A 298 -13.39 -4.05 7.12
N MET A 299 -12.82 -4.53 8.23
CA MET A 299 -11.48 -4.18 8.65
C MET A 299 -10.73 -5.41 9.17
N VAL A 300 -9.52 -5.64 8.66
CA VAL A 300 -8.56 -6.58 9.25
C VAL A 300 -7.38 -5.81 9.83
N VAL A 301 -7.05 -6.08 11.10
CA VAL A 301 -5.95 -5.42 11.80
C VAL A 301 -4.93 -6.40 12.34
N GLY A 302 -3.67 -5.98 12.31
CA GLY A 302 -2.54 -6.71 12.88
C GLY A 302 -2.63 -6.93 14.38
N THR A 303 -1.63 -7.64 14.90
CA THR A 303 -1.47 -7.95 16.33
C THR A 303 -0.51 -7.00 17.02
N ASP A 304 -0.81 -6.65 18.27
CA ASP A 304 0.16 -6.08 19.21
C ASP A 304 1.15 -7.15 19.72
N GLU A 305 2.16 -6.71 20.47
CA GLU A 305 3.19 -7.59 21.05
C GLU A 305 2.64 -8.61 22.04
N ALA A 306 1.51 -8.30 22.68
CA ALA A 306 0.87 -9.19 23.62
C ALA A 306 -0.01 -10.23 22.92
N GLY A 307 -0.26 -10.13 21.61
CA GLY A 307 -1.16 -11.00 20.83
C GLY A 307 -2.62 -10.53 20.78
N GLY A 308 -2.91 -9.32 21.25
CA GLY A 308 -4.19 -8.64 21.02
C GLY A 308 -4.21 -7.91 19.67
N ILE A 309 -5.33 -7.30 19.32
CA ILE A 309 -5.45 -6.41 18.16
C ILE A 309 -4.62 -5.15 18.37
N SER A 310 -3.86 -4.75 17.34
CA SER A 310 -3.08 -3.51 17.35
C SER A 310 -3.98 -2.29 17.09
N MET A 311 -4.96 -2.11 17.98
CA MET A 311 -5.94 -1.04 17.93
C MET A 311 -6.29 -0.62 19.35
N SER A 312 -6.20 0.68 19.64
CA SER A 312 -6.57 1.19 20.96
C SER A 312 -8.05 0.91 21.29
N GLN A 313 -8.34 0.62 22.56
CA GLN A 313 -9.70 0.30 23.01
C GLN A 313 -10.77 1.33 22.63
N PRO A 314 -10.53 2.66 22.72
CA PRO A 314 -11.53 3.64 22.30
C PRO A 314 -11.90 3.52 20.82
N VAL A 315 -10.91 3.37 19.93
CA VAL A 315 -11.13 3.21 18.48
C VAL A 315 -11.88 1.92 18.18
N TYR A 316 -11.44 0.82 18.81
CA TYR A 316 -12.08 -0.50 18.69
C TYR A 316 -13.57 -0.43 19.04
N ASN A 317 -13.86 0.19 20.16
CA ASN A 317 -15.19 0.38 20.68
C ASN A 317 -16.06 1.24 19.76
N GLU A 318 -15.52 2.37 19.29
CA GLU A 318 -16.22 3.32 18.43
C GLU A 318 -16.59 2.73 17.05
N LEU A 319 -15.67 2.00 16.43
CA LEU A 319 -15.91 1.37 15.12
C LEU A 319 -16.90 0.20 15.22
N LEU A 320 -16.81 -0.61 16.28
CA LEU A 320 -17.79 -1.68 16.52
C LEU A 320 -19.20 -1.13 16.77
N ASP A 321 -19.34 -0.04 17.52
CA ASP A 321 -20.65 0.59 17.77
C ASP A 321 -21.26 1.18 16.49
N ALA A 322 -20.42 1.65 15.59
CA ALA A 322 -20.86 2.06 14.26
C ALA A 322 -21.30 0.89 13.38
N GLY A 323 -20.94 -0.36 13.74
CA GLY A 323 -21.27 -1.57 12.99
C GLY A 323 -20.23 -1.95 11.93
N VAL A 324 -18.98 -1.51 12.08
CA VAL A 324 -17.85 -1.99 11.27
C VAL A 324 -17.55 -3.44 11.66
N ALA A 325 -17.39 -4.31 10.66
CA ALA A 325 -17.00 -5.70 10.90
C ALA A 325 -15.48 -5.79 11.02
N ILE A 326 -14.98 -6.00 12.23
CA ILE A 326 -13.54 -6.00 12.54
C ILE A 326 -13.07 -7.42 12.81
N ARG A 327 -11.92 -7.78 12.24
CA ARG A 327 -11.18 -8.99 12.56
C ARG A 327 -9.73 -8.69 12.89
N ARG A 328 -9.18 -9.44 13.83
CA ARG A 328 -7.75 -9.44 14.14
C ARG A 328 -7.07 -10.57 13.39
N LYS A 329 -5.93 -10.31 12.76
CA LYS A 329 -5.09 -11.34 12.15
C LYS A 329 -3.62 -11.12 12.50
N ASP A 330 -2.94 -12.20 12.89
CA ASP A 330 -1.50 -12.19 13.14
C ASP A 330 -0.74 -11.68 11.92
N LYS A 331 0.28 -10.85 12.17
CA LYS A 331 1.24 -10.42 11.15
C LYS A 331 0.60 -9.72 9.94
N VAL A 332 -0.54 -9.04 10.11
CA VAL A 332 -0.96 -8.05 9.10
C VAL A 332 -0.04 -6.84 9.19
N HIS A 333 0.70 -6.58 8.12
CA HIS A 333 1.54 -5.40 7.96
C HIS A 333 1.12 -4.51 6.78
N ASP A 334 -0.02 -4.84 6.15
CA ASP A 334 -0.67 -4.01 5.15
C ASP A 334 -1.00 -2.60 5.63
N LYS A 335 -1.04 -1.67 4.67
CA LYS A 335 -1.65 -0.34 4.82
C LYS A 335 -2.40 -0.01 3.53
N PHE A 336 -3.59 -0.58 3.35
CA PHE A 336 -4.42 -0.30 2.18
C PHE A 336 -5.89 -0.22 2.55
N PHE A 337 -6.67 0.41 1.68
CA PHE A 337 -8.11 0.25 1.66
C PHE A 337 -8.63 0.20 0.23
N LEU A 338 -9.71 -0.55 0.05
CA LEU A 338 -10.40 -0.73 -1.23
C LEU A 338 -11.77 -0.11 -1.12
N VAL A 339 -12.16 0.62 -2.16
CA VAL A 339 -13.51 1.16 -2.26
C VAL A 339 -14.12 0.77 -3.57
N TYR A 340 -15.24 0.04 -3.51
CA TYR A 340 -16.23 0.08 -4.57
C TYR A 340 -17.34 1.03 -4.11
N GLY A 341 -17.59 2.09 -4.86
CA GLY A 341 -18.54 3.11 -4.43
C GLY A 341 -18.75 4.21 -5.46
N LYS A 342 -19.68 5.10 -5.15
CA LYS A 342 -20.11 6.17 -6.06
C LYS A 342 -19.19 7.39 -5.96
N TYR A 343 -18.51 7.72 -7.05
CA TYR A 343 -17.72 8.93 -7.25
C TYR A 343 -18.50 9.90 -8.15
N GLY A 344 -19.07 10.95 -7.56
CA GLY A 344 -20.04 11.78 -8.26
C GLY A 344 -21.29 11.00 -8.62
N THR A 345 -21.52 10.72 -9.89
CA THR A 345 -22.68 9.94 -10.37
C THR A 345 -22.38 8.49 -10.72
N SER A 346 -21.11 8.10 -10.80
CA SER A 346 -20.68 6.80 -11.33
C SER A 346 -20.03 5.93 -10.27
N TYR A 347 -20.20 4.61 -10.36
CA TYR A 347 -19.45 3.68 -9.53
C TYR A 347 -18.06 3.42 -10.10
N ALA A 348 -17.11 3.20 -9.22
CA ALA A 348 -15.76 2.78 -9.58
C ALA A 348 -15.15 1.90 -8.49
N TYR A 349 -14.19 1.08 -8.92
CA TYR A 349 -13.33 0.29 -8.07
C TYR A 349 -12.01 1.05 -7.89
N ARG A 350 -11.64 1.33 -6.64
CA ARG A 350 -10.39 2.04 -6.32
C ARG A 350 -9.58 1.32 -5.26
N ILE A 351 -8.27 1.35 -5.49
CA ILE A 351 -7.24 0.87 -4.59
C ILE A 351 -6.51 2.07 -4.01
N TYR A 352 -6.34 2.04 -2.71
CA TYR A 352 -5.55 3.02 -1.97
C TYR A 352 -4.54 2.27 -1.13
N THR A 353 -3.27 2.62 -1.20
CA THR A 353 -2.21 1.90 -0.47
C THR A 353 -1.04 2.82 -0.13
N GLY A 354 -0.04 2.30 0.57
CA GLY A 354 1.19 3.00 0.86
C GLY A 354 1.90 2.44 2.07
N SER A 355 2.61 3.31 2.77
CA SER A 355 3.36 2.97 3.98
C SER A 355 2.66 3.41 5.28
N GLN A 356 1.67 4.31 5.16
CA GLN A 356 1.09 5.06 6.27
C GLN A 356 0.14 4.20 7.12
N ASN A 357 0.50 3.97 8.38
CA ASN A 357 -0.44 3.41 9.35
C ASN A 357 -1.49 4.46 9.75
N TRP A 358 -2.59 4.04 10.37
CA TRP A 358 -3.63 4.98 10.82
C TRP A 358 -3.33 5.51 12.23
N SER A 359 -2.28 6.34 12.31
CA SER A 359 -1.80 6.99 13.53
C SER A 359 -1.36 8.44 13.29
N GLN A 360 -1.27 9.21 14.36
CA GLN A 360 -0.80 10.60 14.30
C GLN A 360 0.63 10.70 13.77
N ASP A 361 1.53 9.85 14.25
CA ASP A 361 2.93 9.87 13.80
C ASP A 361 3.05 9.65 12.30
N ALA A 362 2.25 8.75 11.74
CA ALA A 362 2.23 8.51 10.30
C ALA A 362 1.67 9.71 9.52
N LEU A 363 0.76 10.50 10.11
CA LEU A 363 0.21 11.70 9.46
C LEU A 363 1.21 12.87 9.48
N ASN A 364 1.77 13.20 10.64
CA ASN A 364 2.44 14.49 10.83
C ASN A 364 3.89 14.38 11.31
N GLU A 365 4.45 13.19 11.53
CA GLU A 365 5.81 13.03 12.09
C GLU A 365 6.75 12.27 11.15
N ASN A 366 6.27 11.17 10.57
CA ASN A 366 7.01 10.31 9.65
C ASN A 366 6.97 10.82 8.21
N GLU A 367 7.99 10.49 7.43
CA GLU A 367 7.85 10.44 5.97
C GLU A 367 7.12 9.17 5.58
N GLU A 368 5.92 9.32 5.04
CA GLU A 368 5.09 8.26 4.54
C GLU A 368 4.69 8.57 3.10
N LEU A 369 4.29 7.54 2.38
CA LEU A 369 3.69 7.66 1.07
C LEU A 369 2.30 7.06 1.11
N PHE A 370 1.31 7.84 0.69
CA PHE A 370 -0.07 7.42 0.45
C PHE A 370 -0.36 7.55 -1.04
N ILE A 371 -0.92 6.50 -1.63
CA ILE A 371 -1.19 6.39 -3.06
C ILE A 371 -2.67 6.12 -3.28
N LYS A 372 -3.25 6.87 -4.20
CA LYS A 372 -4.56 6.60 -4.79
C LYS A 372 -4.35 6.15 -6.22
N MET A 373 -4.69 4.90 -6.53
CA MET A 373 -4.69 4.42 -7.91
C MET A 373 -5.84 5.04 -8.69
N ALA A 374 -5.65 5.25 -9.99
CA ALA A 374 -6.76 5.59 -10.87
C ALA A 374 -7.81 4.45 -10.86
N PRO A 375 -9.09 4.76 -11.11
CA PRO A 375 -10.15 3.77 -10.95
C PRO A 375 -10.08 2.66 -12.01
N GLU A 376 -10.49 1.47 -11.62
CA GLU A 376 -11.01 0.44 -12.53
C GLU A 376 -12.53 0.65 -12.68
N THR A 377 -13.04 0.44 -13.89
CA THR A 377 -14.45 0.62 -14.23
C THR A 377 -14.91 -0.54 -15.12
N GLY A 378 -16.21 -0.81 -15.13
CA GLY A 378 -16.78 -1.96 -15.84
C GLY A 378 -16.75 -3.24 -15.01
N THR A 379 -16.86 -4.38 -15.67
CA THR A 379 -17.00 -5.71 -15.04
C THR A 379 -15.69 -6.46 -14.87
N VAL A 380 -14.56 -5.84 -15.21
CA VAL A 380 -13.22 -6.45 -15.14
C VAL A 380 -12.31 -5.48 -14.41
N HIS A 381 -11.87 -5.87 -13.21
CA HIS A 381 -11.08 -5.04 -12.30
C HIS A 381 -10.01 -5.91 -11.61
N PRO A 382 -9.06 -6.49 -12.39
CA PRO A 382 -8.15 -7.52 -11.91
C PRO A 382 -7.25 -7.07 -10.75
N LEU A 383 -6.89 -5.79 -10.67
CA LEU A 383 -6.08 -5.32 -9.56
C LEU A 383 -6.93 -5.18 -8.30
N TYR A 384 -8.14 -4.63 -8.41
CA TYR A 384 -9.08 -4.58 -7.29
C TYR A 384 -9.39 -6.00 -6.79
N ASP A 385 -9.61 -6.96 -7.69
CA ASP A 385 -9.85 -8.36 -7.35
C ASP A 385 -8.66 -9.01 -6.64
N GLY A 386 -7.44 -8.73 -7.11
CA GLY A 386 -6.23 -9.18 -6.43
C GLY A 386 -6.17 -8.67 -4.99
N TYR A 387 -6.41 -7.38 -4.77
CA TYR A 387 -6.45 -6.82 -3.42
C TYR A 387 -7.63 -7.34 -2.60
N TYR A 388 -8.79 -7.55 -3.21
CA TYR A 388 -9.97 -8.15 -2.56
C TYR A 388 -9.66 -9.56 -2.06
N ASN A 389 -9.04 -10.39 -2.89
CA ASN A 389 -8.64 -11.75 -2.52
C ASN A 389 -7.57 -11.76 -1.43
N HIS A 390 -6.58 -10.86 -1.51
CA HIS A 390 -5.56 -10.68 -0.46
C HIS A 390 -6.19 -10.25 0.88
N PHE A 391 -7.09 -9.26 0.85
CA PHE A 391 -7.85 -8.83 2.02
C PHE A 391 -8.64 -9.99 2.63
N ASN A 392 -9.38 -10.72 1.80
CA ASN A 392 -10.25 -11.79 2.25
C ASN A 392 -9.48 -12.96 2.83
N ASP A 393 -8.27 -13.27 2.35
CA ASP A 393 -7.47 -14.31 2.98
C ASP A 393 -7.08 -13.92 4.42
N ALA A 394 -6.60 -12.69 4.63
CA ALA A 394 -6.28 -12.20 5.97
C ALA A 394 -7.53 -12.10 6.87
N TYR A 395 -8.62 -11.55 6.33
CA TYR A 395 -9.87 -11.31 7.05
C TYR A 395 -10.58 -12.63 7.39
N ASN A 396 -10.81 -13.52 6.42
CA ASN A 396 -11.57 -14.76 6.63
C ASN A 396 -10.86 -15.73 7.58
N ASN A 397 -9.53 -15.69 7.64
CA ASN A 397 -8.71 -16.47 8.57
C ASN A 397 -8.31 -15.70 9.85
N GLY A 398 -8.98 -14.57 10.15
CA GLY A 398 -8.80 -13.77 11.35
C GLY A 398 -9.86 -14.04 12.44
N VAL A 399 -9.56 -13.61 13.67
CA VAL A 399 -10.46 -13.68 14.84
C VAL A 399 -11.48 -12.55 14.78
N ALA A 400 -12.77 -12.88 14.92
CA ALA A 400 -13.85 -11.89 14.95
C ALA A 400 -13.84 -11.06 16.25
N CYS A 401 -13.93 -9.75 16.10
CA CYS A 401 -13.86 -8.80 17.19
C CYS A 401 -15.25 -8.36 17.65
N THR A 402 -15.45 -8.33 18.96
CA THR A 402 -16.68 -7.89 19.64
C THR A 402 -16.35 -7.05 20.88
N ARG A 403 -17.32 -6.30 21.42
CA ARG A 403 -17.12 -5.56 22.68
C ARG A 403 -16.67 -6.46 23.84
N ALA A 404 -17.15 -7.70 23.87
CA ALA A 404 -16.92 -8.62 24.99
C ALA A 404 -15.53 -9.26 24.99
N ASN A 405 -14.83 -9.30 23.86
CA ASN A 405 -13.57 -10.02 23.73
C ASN A 405 -12.34 -9.12 23.54
N TYR A 406 -12.42 -7.80 23.75
CA TYR A 406 -11.26 -6.92 23.67
C TYR A 406 -10.09 -7.46 24.52
N PRO A 407 -8.85 -7.56 24.00
CA PRO A 407 -8.35 -7.00 22.74
C PRO A 407 -8.45 -7.98 21.55
N CYS A 408 -9.54 -8.73 21.42
CA CYS A 408 -9.84 -9.62 20.29
C CYS A 408 -8.74 -10.68 20.07
N ARG A 409 -8.31 -11.35 21.15
CA ARG A 409 -7.22 -12.34 21.12
C ARG A 409 -7.59 -13.57 20.30
#